data_AF-A0A3A6WJS3-F1
#
_entry.id   AF-A0A3A6WJS3-F1
#
_cell.length_a   1.000
_cell.length_b   1.000
_cell.length_c   1.000
_cell.angle_alpha   90.00
_cell.angle_beta   90.00
_cell.angle_gamma   90.00
#
_symmetry.space_group_name_H-M   'P 1'
#
loop_
_entity.id
_entity.type
_entity.pdbx_description
1 polymer ?
#
loop_
_entity_poly.entity_id
_entity_poly.type
_entity_poly.pdbx_seq_one_letter_code
_entity_poly.pdbx_strand_id
1 'polypeptide(L)'
;MKRSFLPEITYMRGLCMLGVIGIHVGSYALQNPFVNLQLISVLEILSRFAVPAFFFLSAFGLFYHTSVNDPFSYKDFMKRRFQVVLYPYIVWSLFYLIYTGITAHNFGNLHPGPLLVNLLFGNSMYHLYFMVILVWFYVLMPLWRVMVRWILKAPIPWLVILFAIQLGVDFISSYRLGTWVTQQFSDSPAIKYLFDMRLNYWVIHYVWIFLFGAVVAERYEIVKDYMWRYRYLLATCAILSILSMLGAYYYVMDVWHYTVLEAIYTVHQLSPMGVFYTALGTLFSLFLFQVMPLNNTMEAFWSQIGDTSYGIYLAHPFWLLIMTGIMAKYNLLFTVPHVVLLYVMAVGLSYLTTVGLKQIPKPIRKYILGN
;
A
#
# COMPACT_ATOMS: atom_id res chain seq x y z
N MET A 1 -4.40 24.59 -19.17
CA MET A 1 -3.77 25.23 -17.99
C MET A 1 -3.23 24.13 -17.08
N LYS A 2 -1.98 24.23 -16.61
CA LYS A 2 -1.38 23.22 -15.71
C LYS A 2 -2.05 23.37 -14.33
N ARG A 3 -2.71 22.33 -13.83
CA ARG A 3 -3.37 22.38 -12.52
C ARG A 3 -2.37 22.66 -11.39
N SER A 4 -2.82 23.33 -10.34
CA SER A 4 -1.99 23.72 -9.19
C SER A 4 -1.43 22.51 -8.46
N PHE A 5 -0.28 22.69 -7.80
CA PHE A 5 0.22 21.68 -6.87
C PHE A 5 -0.70 21.57 -5.66
N LEU A 6 -0.91 20.35 -5.16
CA LEU A 6 -1.76 20.03 -4.02
C LEU A 6 -0.91 19.42 -2.89
N PRO A 7 -0.46 20.23 -1.90
CA PRO A 7 0.35 19.74 -0.78
C PRO A 7 -0.28 18.56 -0.02
N GLU A 8 -1.60 18.57 0.14
CA GLU A 8 -2.38 17.53 0.82
C GLU A 8 -2.18 16.14 0.22
N ILE A 9 -1.92 16.03 -1.08
CA ILE A 9 -1.63 14.75 -1.74
C ILE A 9 -0.23 14.23 -1.35
N THR A 10 0.74 15.13 -1.20
CA THR A 10 2.08 14.79 -0.72
C THR A 10 2.02 14.37 0.74
N TYR A 11 1.24 15.07 1.57
CA TYR A 11 1.04 14.71 2.98
C TYR A 11 0.37 13.34 3.12
N MET A 12 -0.64 13.06 2.29
CA MET A 12 -1.30 11.76 2.23
C MET A 12 -0.33 10.63 1.85
N ARG A 13 0.61 10.86 0.92
CA ARG A 13 1.67 9.87 0.63
C ARG A 13 2.55 9.61 1.84
N GLY A 14 2.88 10.65 2.60
CA GLY A 14 3.64 10.53 3.84
C GLY A 14 2.90 9.70 4.88
N LEU A 15 1.61 9.99 5.10
CA LEU A 15 0.75 9.21 6.01
C LEU A 15 0.66 7.73 5.60
N CYS A 16 0.45 7.45 4.32
CA CYS A 16 0.41 6.07 3.83
C CYS A 16 1.77 5.38 4.01
N MET A 17 2.89 6.08 3.82
CA MET A 17 4.22 5.49 4.05
C MET A 17 4.44 5.13 5.52
N LEU A 18 4.04 6.00 6.44
CA LEU A 18 4.06 5.72 7.87
C LEU A 18 3.20 4.47 8.19
N GLY A 19 2.00 4.39 7.60
CA GLY A 19 1.14 3.22 7.71
C GLY A 19 1.79 1.92 7.18
N VAL A 20 2.46 1.95 6.02
CA VAL A 20 3.16 0.78 5.47
C VAL A 20 4.26 0.28 6.42
N ILE A 21 5.08 1.18 6.98
CA ILE A 21 6.08 0.79 7.99
C ILE A 21 5.37 0.23 9.23
N GLY A 22 4.25 0.84 9.62
CA GLY A 22 3.42 0.40 10.75
C GLY A 22 3.01 -1.06 10.61
N ILE A 23 2.46 -1.44 9.47
CA ILE A 23 2.06 -2.83 9.17
C ILE A 23 3.27 -3.76 9.34
N HIS A 24 4.40 -3.46 8.70
CA HIS A 24 5.56 -4.35 8.76
C HIS A 24 6.17 -4.46 10.15
N VAL A 25 6.24 -3.37 10.90
CA VAL A 25 6.70 -3.40 12.30
C VAL A 25 5.72 -4.16 13.19
N GLY A 26 4.42 -3.99 12.97
CA GLY A 26 3.38 -4.75 13.65
C GLY A 26 3.48 -6.25 13.36
N SER A 27 3.83 -6.66 12.14
CA SER A 27 4.07 -8.06 11.78
C SER A 27 5.23 -8.66 12.60
N TYR A 28 6.30 -7.90 12.84
CA TYR A 28 7.39 -8.34 13.72
C TYR A 28 6.96 -8.42 15.19
N ALA A 29 6.09 -7.51 15.65
CA ALA A 29 5.58 -7.53 17.03
C ALA A 29 4.80 -8.81 17.37
N LEU A 30 4.22 -9.49 16.37
CA LEU A 30 3.56 -10.79 16.55
C LEU A 30 4.51 -11.93 16.96
N GLN A 31 5.82 -11.74 16.79
CA GLN A 31 6.82 -12.72 17.24
C GLN A 31 6.99 -12.71 18.77
N ASN A 32 6.44 -11.71 19.48
CA ASN A 32 6.47 -11.69 20.93
C ASN A 32 5.44 -12.69 21.51
N PRO A 33 5.85 -13.62 22.40
CA PRO A 33 4.92 -14.46 23.14
C PRO A 33 3.87 -13.68 23.94
N PHE A 34 4.21 -12.46 24.37
CA PHE A 34 3.34 -11.55 25.12
C PHE A 34 2.91 -10.38 24.24
N VAL A 35 2.28 -10.70 23.11
CA VAL A 35 1.82 -9.71 22.14
C VAL A 35 0.86 -8.69 22.78
N ASN A 36 1.11 -7.41 22.53
CA ASN A 36 0.22 -6.34 23.00
C ASN A 36 -0.87 -6.08 21.94
N LEU A 37 -2.12 -6.41 22.26
CA LEU A 37 -3.24 -6.32 21.32
C LEU A 37 -3.52 -4.88 20.87
N GLN A 38 -3.37 -3.90 21.75
CA GLN A 38 -3.59 -2.50 21.41
C GLN A 38 -2.56 -2.01 20.40
N LEU A 39 -1.29 -2.36 20.59
CA LEU A 39 -0.21 -2.04 19.66
C LEU A 39 -0.46 -2.66 18.28
N ILE A 40 -0.86 -3.94 18.24
CA ILE A 40 -1.25 -4.62 17.00
C ILE A 40 -2.46 -3.97 16.35
N SER A 41 -3.46 -3.56 17.12
CA SER A 41 -4.65 -2.90 16.56
C SER A 41 -4.29 -1.59 15.83
N VAL A 42 -3.29 -0.84 16.32
CA VAL A 42 -2.84 0.39 15.65
C VAL A 42 -1.93 0.08 14.45
N LEU A 43 -0.91 -0.75 14.67
CA LEU A 43 0.15 -1.00 13.68
C LEU A 43 -0.30 -1.93 12.55
N GLU A 44 -1.04 -2.99 12.86
CA GLU A 44 -1.51 -3.96 11.86
C GLU A 44 -2.92 -3.67 11.38
N ILE A 45 -3.88 -3.42 12.27
CA ILE A 45 -5.29 -3.33 11.85
C ILE A 45 -5.60 -1.96 11.25
N LEU A 46 -5.31 -0.88 11.97
CA LEU A 46 -5.61 0.48 11.50
C LEU A 46 -4.65 0.97 10.42
N SER A 47 -3.39 0.53 10.37
CA SER A 47 -2.46 1.04 9.35
C SER A 47 -2.67 0.41 7.96
N ARG A 48 -3.42 -0.70 7.86
CA ARG A 48 -3.65 -1.47 6.62
C ARG A 48 -4.36 -0.71 5.50
N PHE A 49 -5.04 0.39 5.79
CA PHE A 49 -5.62 1.26 4.75
C PHE A 49 -4.57 1.85 3.80
N ALA A 50 -3.31 1.96 4.24
CA ALA A 50 -2.25 2.62 3.51
C ALA A 50 -2.00 2.02 2.11
N VAL A 51 -2.05 0.69 1.97
CA VAL A 51 -1.78 0.02 0.69
C VAL A 51 -2.86 0.35 -0.36
N PRO A 52 -4.16 0.14 -0.10
CA PRO A 52 -5.21 0.63 -1.00
C PRO A 52 -5.20 2.16 -1.23
N ALA A 53 -4.90 2.95 -0.20
CA ALA A 53 -4.82 4.40 -0.31
C ALA A 53 -3.70 4.85 -1.27
N PHE A 54 -2.60 4.11 -1.36
CA PHE A 54 -1.58 4.36 -2.39
C PHE A 54 -2.09 4.12 -3.81
N PHE A 55 -2.99 3.16 -4.05
CA PHE A 55 -3.64 3.03 -5.37
C PHE A 55 -4.54 4.22 -5.68
N PHE A 56 -5.31 4.70 -4.69
CA PHE A 56 -6.08 5.94 -4.82
C PHE A 56 -5.17 7.12 -5.19
N LEU A 57 -4.08 7.33 -4.45
CA LEU A 57 -3.14 8.44 -4.69
C LEU A 57 -2.40 8.32 -6.02
N SER A 58 -2.12 7.09 -6.45
CA SER A 58 -1.51 6.81 -7.76
C SER A 58 -2.46 7.21 -8.89
N ALA A 59 -3.72 6.79 -8.84
CA ALA A 59 -4.72 7.19 -9.82
C ALA A 59 -4.96 8.69 -9.79
N PHE A 60 -5.09 9.27 -8.58
CA PHE A 60 -5.31 10.69 -8.41
C PHE A 60 -4.21 11.50 -9.09
N GLY A 61 -2.94 11.20 -8.81
CA GLY A 61 -1.80 11.92 -9.40
C GLY A 61 -1.72 11.78 -10.93
N LEU A 62 -2.20 10.66 -11.48
CA LEU A 62 -2.25 10.43 -12.93
C LEU A 62 -3.31 11.30 -13.59
N PHE A 63 -4.55 11.21 -13.12
CA PHE A 63 -5.70 11.86 -13.74
C PHE A 63 -5.80 13.35 -13.42
N TYR A 64 -5.20 13.81 -12.33
CA TYR A 64 -5.19 15.23 -11.99
C TYR A 64 -4.29 16.05 -12.93
N HIS A 65 -3.14 15.48 -13.35
CA HIS A 65 -2.20 16.16 -14.27
C HIS A 65 -2.41 15.80 -15.74
N THR A 66 -3.11 14.71 -16.04
CA THR A 66 -3.45 14.30 -17.40
C THR A 66 -4.89 13.86 -17.40
N SER A 67 -5.77 14.78 -17.77
CA SER A 67 -7.20 14.50 -17.79
C SER A 67 -7.51 13.38 -18.78
N VAL A 68 -8.58 12.66 -18.52
CA VAL A 68 -9.13 11.62 -19.37
C VAL A 68 -9.36 12.10 -20.81
N ASN A 69 -9.61 13.39 -21.02
CA ASN A 69 -9.85 14.01 -22.34
C ASN A 69 -8.57 14.47 -23.04
N ASP A 70 -7.44 14.54 -22.34
CA ASP A 70 -6.17 14.97 -22.93
C ASP A 70 -5.62 13.90 -23.89
N PRO A 71 -4.83 14.27 -24.91
CA PRO A 71 -4.14 13.32 -25.79
C PRO A 71 -3.34 12.28 -24.99
N PHE A 72 -3.42 11.01 -25.38
CA PHE A 72 -2.75 9.91 -24.68
C PHE A 72 -1.91 9.07 -25.61
N SER A 73 -0.59 9.12 -25.40
CA SER A 73 0.36 8.17 -25.99
C SER A 73 0.67 7.07 -24.99
N TYR A 74 0.12 5.86 -25.23
CA TYR A 74 0.39 4.70 -24.38
C TYR A 74 1.87 4.35 -24.35
N LYS A 75 2.56 4.47 -25.49
CA LYS A 75 4.00 4.19 -25.61
C LYS A 75 4.82 5.12 -24.72
N ASP A 76 4.58 6.43 -24.79
CA ASP A 76 5.33 7.40 -23.98
C ASP A 76 4.99 7.29 -22.49
N PHE A 77 3.71 7.00 -22.19
CA PHE A 77 3.27 6.72 -20.83
C PHE A 77 4.03 5.54 -20.23
N MET A 78 4.02 4.38 -20.90
CA MET A 78 4.69 3.18 -20.41
C MET A 78 6.20 3.35 -20.33
N LYS A 79 6.82 4.02 -21.31
CA LYS A 79 8.26 4.31 -21.26
C LYS A 79 8.66 5.09 -19.99
N ARG A 80 7.86 6.10 -19.60
CA ARG A 80 8.10 6.85 -18.36
C ARG A 80 7.89 5.99 -17.12
N ARG A 81 6.81 5.19 -17.09
CA ARG A 81 6.48 4.36 -15.92
C ARG A 81 7.47 3.22 -15.71
N PHE A 82 7.95 2.57 -16.78
CA PHE A 82 9.01 1.58 -16.68
C PHE A 82 10.31 2.18 -16.11
N GLN A 83 10.67 3.40 -16.49
CA GLN A 83 11.85 4.05 -15.96
C GLN A 83 11.72 4.40 -14.47
N VAL A 84 10.54 4.85 -14.04
CA VAL A 84 10.30 5.30 -12.67
C VAL A 84 10.03 4.13 -11.72
N VAL A 85 9.43 3.03 -12.20
CA VAL A 85 8.97 1.92 -11.35
C VAL A 85 9.72 0.63 -11.63
N LEU A 86 9.82 0.18 -12.88
CA LEU A 86 10.41 -1.13 -13.19
C LEU A 86 11.93 -1.16 -12.93
N TYR A 87 12.66 -0.07 -13.22
CA TYR A 87 14.10 -0.04 -12.97
C TYR A 87 14.44 -0.11 -11.47
N PRO A 88 13.88 0.73 -10.58
CA PRO A 88 14.07 0.56 -9.14
C PRO A 88 13.62 -0.81 -8.64
N TYR A 89 12.49 -1.33 -9.13
CA TYR A 89 12.02 -2.66 -8.75
C TYR A 89 13.07 -3.75 -9.01
N ILE A 90 13.69 -3.77 -10.19
CA ILE A 90 14.71 -4.76 -10.54
C ILE A 90 15.96 -4.57 -9.67
N VAL A 91 16.45 -3.34 -9.52
CA VAL A 91 17.65 -3.04 -8.74
C VAL A 91 17.48 -3.45 -7.28
N TRP A 92 16.36 -3.07 -6.66
CA TRP A 92 16.08 -3.42 -5.26
C TRP A 92 15.77 -4.91 -5.09
N SER A 93 15.10 -5.55 -6.06
CA SER A 93 14.93 -7.00 -6.07
C SER A 93 16.26 -7.73 -6.04
N LEU A 94 17.20 -7.37 -6.93
CA LEU A 94 18.52 -7.97 -6.97
C LEU A 94 19.31 -7.69 -5.69
N PHE A 95 19.26 -6.45 -5.18
CA PHE A 95 19.87 -6.10 -3.90
C PHE A 95 19.40 -7.00 -2.77
N TYR A 96 18.09 -7.21 -2.63
CA TYR A 96 17.54 -8.03 -1.57
C TYR A 96 17.83 -9.52 -1.74
N LEU A 97 17.78 -10.04 -2.96
CA LEU A 97 18.15 -11.43 -3.24
C LEU A 97 19.63 -11.70 -2.94
N ILE A 98 20.52 -10.76 -3.28
CA ILE A 98 21.94 -10.84 -2.96
C ILE A 98 22.15 -10.75 -1.44
N TYR A 99 21.53 -9.77 -0.77
CA TYR A 99 21.65 -9.58 0.67
C TYR A 99 21.21 -10.84 1.43
N THR A 100 20.02 -11.35 1.12
CA THR A 100 19.50 -12.58 1.74
C THR A 100 20.33 -13.81 1.39
N GLY A 101 20.83 -13.91 0.15
CA GLY A 101 21.69 -15.00 -0.26
C GLY A 101 23.02 -15.02 0.49
N ILE A 102 23.61 -13.85 0.77
CA ILE A 102 24.80 -13.72 1.63
C ILE A 102 24.46 -14.15 3.06
N THR A 103 23.40 -13.61 3.65
CA THR A 103 23.05 -13.89 5.06
C THR A 103 22.64 -15.33 5.30
N ALA A 104 22.01 -15.98 4.32
CA ALA A 104 21.56 -17.37 4.40
C ALA A 104 22.58 -18.36 3.83
N HIS A 105 23.73 -17.89 3.33
CA HIS A 105 24.72 -18.69 2.59
C HIS A 105 24.10 -19.53 1.45
N ASN A 106 23.07 -18.99 0.78
CA ASN A 106 22.33 -19.69 -0.27
C ASN A 106 21.92 -18.73 -1.39
N PHE A 107 22.58 -18.84 -2.54
CA PHE A 107 22.30 -18.04 -3.74
C PHE A 107 21.31 -18.68 -4.71
N GLY A 108 20.59 -19.74 -4.29
CA GLY A 108 19.66 -20.47 -5.14
C GLY A 108 18.58 -19.61 -5.80
N ASN A 109 18.16 -18.54 -5.12
CA ASN A 109 17.17 -17.58 -5.62
C ASN A 109 17.67 -16.69 -6.77
N LEU A 110 18.99 -16.68 -7.06
CA LEU A 110 19.57 -15.97 -8.19
C LEU A 110 19.67 -16.83 -9.46
N HIS A 111 19.40 -18.14 -9.37
CA HIS A 111 19.31 -18.98 -10.57
C HIS A 111 18.18 -18.51 -11.50
N PRO A 112 18.30 -18.68 -12.83
CA PRO A 112 17.35 -18.10 -13.79
C PRO A 112 15.87 -18.41 -13.54
N GLY A 113 15.55 -19.65 -13.14
CA GLY A 113 14.16 -20.06 -12.84
C GLY A 113 13.58 -19.33 -11.62
N PRO A 114 14.13 -19.52 -10.42
CA PRO A 114 13.70 -18.81 -9.21
C PRO A 114 13.75 -17.28 -9.34
N LEU A 115 14.78 -16.75 -9.99
CA LEU A 115 14.91 -15.31 -10.23
C LEU A 115 13.74 -14.78 -11.06
N LEU A 116 13.36 -15.47 -12.13
CA LEU A 116 12.22 -15.08 -12.97
C LEU A 116 10.92 -15.09 -12.15
N VAL A 117 10.68 -16.12 -11.35
CA VAL A 117 9.48 -16.21 -10.49
C VAL A 117 9.46 -15.08 -9.45
N ASN A 118 10.61 -14.79 -8.83
CA ASN A 118 10.75 -13.70 -7.86
C ASN A 118 10.48 -12.33 -8.49
N LEU A 119 10.95 -12.11 -9.73
CA LEU A 119 10.71 -10.88 -10.49
C LEU A 119 9.29 -10.76 -11.07
N LEU A 120 8.61 -11.89 -11.33
CA LEU A 120 7.25 -11.87 -11.84
C LEU A 120 6.23 -11.59 -10.74
N PHE A 121 6.46 -12.08 -9.53
CA PHE A 121 5.52 -11.95 -8.40
C PHE A 121 5.97 -10.97 -7.32
N GLY A 122 7.19 -10.42 -7.39
CA GLY A 122 7.67 -9.49 -6.36
C GLY A 122 8.11 -10.16 -5.08
N ASN A 123 8.54 -11.42 -5.14
CA ASN A 123 8.90 -12.22 -3.97
C ASN A 123 10.32 -11.98 -3.46
N SER A 124 11.10 -11.15 -4.15
CA SER A 124 12.45 -10.75 -3.71
C SER A 124 12.46 -10.14 -2.30
N MET A 125 11.39 -9.42 -1.93
CA MET A 125 11.06 -9.03 -0.56
C MET A 125 9.55 -8.82 -0.42
N TYR A 126 9.02 -9.06 0.78
CA TYR A 126 7.59 -9.06 1.11
C TYR A 126 6.80 -7.81 0.69
N HIS A 127 7.44 -6.65 0.50
CA HIS A 127 6.79 -5.39 0.13
C HIS A 127 6.77 -5.16 -1.39
N LEU A 128 7.72 -5.75 -2.13
CA LEU A 128 7.98 -5.42 -3.54
C LEU A 128 6.88 -5.87 -4.50
N TYR A 129 5.99 -6.78 -4.07
CA TYR A 129 4.79 -7.14 -4.85
C TYR A 129 3.96 -5.91 -5.21
N PHE A 130 3.92 -4.87 -4.36
CA PHE A 130 3.17 -3.65 -4.64
C PHE A 130 3.65 -2.97 -5.92
N MET A 131 4.95 -3.03 -6.23
CA MET A 131 5.48 -2.50 -7.49
C MET A 131 5.01 -3.29 -8.70
N VAL A 132 4.92 -4.63 -8.58
CA VAL A 132 4.47 -5.52 -9.65
C VAL A 132 3.02 -5.23 -10.01
N ILE A 133 2.12 -5.25 -9.02
CA ILE A 133 0.71 -4.95 -9.26
C ILE A 133 0.50 -3.52 -9.77
N LEU A 134 1.30 -2.55 -9.33
CA LEU A 134 1.24 -1.18 -9.83
C LEU A 134 1.62 -1.09 -11.31
N VAL A 135 2.60 -1.88 -11.77
CA VAL A 135 2.92 -2.00 -13.21
C VAL A 135 1.73 -2.57 -13.98
N TRP A 136 1.03 -3.58 -13.46
CA TRP A 136 -0.20 -4.10 -14.08
C TRP A 136 -1.30 -3.04 -14.20
N PHE A 137 -1.47 -2.20 -13.18
CA PHE A 137 -2.36 -1.03 -13.27
C PHE A 137 -1.96 -0.07 -14.40
N TYR A 138 -0.67 0.17 -14.60
CA TYR A 138 -0.20 1.04 -15.68
C TYR A 138 -0.34 0.41 -17.07
N VAL A 139 -0.10 -0.89 -17.21
CA VAL A 139 -0.36 -1.61 -18.47
C VAL A 139 -1.82 -1.48 -18.88
N LEU A 140 -2.74 -1.56 -17.91
CA LEU A 140 -4.18 -1.44 -18.13
C LEU A 140 -4.69 0.01 -18.21
N MET A 141 -3.81 1.00 -18.27
CA MET A 141 -4.19 2.43 -18.33
C MET A 141 -5.19 2.77 -19.47
N PRO A 142 -5.09 2.23 -20.70
CA PRO A 142 -6.09 2.49 -21.73
C PRO A 142 -7.51 2.09 -21.29
N LEU A 143 -7.65 0.92 -20.65
CA LEU A 143 -8.92 0.42 -20.11
C LEU A 143 -9.45 1.36 -19.02
N TRP A 144 -8.61 1.75 -18.07
CA TRP A 144 -9.03 2.64 -16.98
C TRP A 144 -9.48 4.00 -17.50
N ARG A 145 -8.81 4.57 -18.51
CA ARG A 145 -9.24 5.83 -19.13
C ARG A 145 -10.64 5.70 -19.74
N VAL A 146 -10.92 4.60 -20.43
CA VAL A 146 -12.27 4.34 -20.97
C VAL A 146 -13.27 4.24 -19.83
N MET A 147 -13.01 3.41 -18.82
CA MET A 147 -13.92 3.25 -17.68
C MET A 147 -14.21 4.57 -16.97
N VAL A 148 -13.19 5.40 -16.71
CA VAL A 148 -13.38 6.70 -16.06
C VAL A 148 -14.27 7.63 -16.90
N ARG A 149 -14.15 7.64 -18.25
CA ARG A 149 -15.08 8.42 -19.11
C ARG A 149 -16.54 8.01 -18.89
N TRP A 150 -16.78 6.71 -18.77
CA TRP A 150 -18.12 6.18 -18.53
C TRP A 150 -18.63 6.52 -17.14
N ILE A 151 -17.80 6.30 -16.11
CA ILE A 151 -18.12 6.62 -14.72
C ILE A 151 -18.45 8.11 -14.57
N LEU A 152 -17.69 9.00 -15.22
CA LEU A 152 -17.89 10.46 -15.11
C LEU A 152 -19.26 10.95 -15.60
N LYS A 153 -20.01 10.15 -16.37
CA LYS A 153 -21.39 10.47 -16.79
C LYS A 153 -22.38 10.38 -15.63
N ALA A 154 -22.17 9.42 -14.72
CA ALA A 154 -22.98 9.22 -13.52
C ALA A 154 -22.09 8.65 -12.38
N PRO A 155 -21.23 9.49 -11.76
CA PRO A 155 -20.17 9.00 -10.88
C PRO A 155 -20.67 8.17 -9.71
N ILE A 156 -21.74 8.62 -9.06
CA ILE A 156 -22.26 7.99 -7.83
C ILE A 156 -22.79 6.58 -8.11
N PRO A 157 -23.77 6.35 -9.01
CA PRO A 157 -24.24 4.99 -9.32
C PRO A 157 -23.13 4.03 -9.74
N TRP A 158 -22.24 4.45 -10.64
CA TRP A 158 -21.17 3.58 -11.12
C TRP A 158 -20.15 3.23 -10.03
N LEU A 159 -19.76 4.19 -9.18
CA LEU A 159 -18.87 3.91 -8.06
C LEU A 159 -19.53 3.02 -7.01
N VAL A 160 -20.84 3.12 -6.78
CA VAL A 160 -21.58 2.22 -5.87
C VAL A 160 -21.65 0.80 -6.44
N ILE A 161 -21.93 0.64 -7.73
CA ILE A 161 -21.94 -0.68 -8.39
C ILE A 161 -20.55 -1.32 -8.31
N LEU A 162 -19.50 -0.56 -8.68
CA LEU A 162 -18.12 -1.06 -8.61
C LEU A 162 -17.70 -1.38 -7.17
N PHE A 163 -18.17 -0.63 -6.18
CA PHE A 163 -17.93 -0.91 -4.78
C PHE A 163 -18.57 -2.23 -4.35
N ALA A 164 -19.82 -2.48 -4.73
CA ALA A 164 -20.51 -3.74 -4.43
C ALA A 164 -19.82 -4.94 -5.10
N ILE A 165 -19.38 -4.79 -6.35
CA ILE A 165 -18.60 -5.82 -7.06
C ILE A 165 -17.27 -6.07 -6.34
N GLN A 166 -16.56 -5.01 -5.96
CA GLN A 166 -15.29 -5.10 -5.23
C GLN A 166 -15.46 -5.88 -3.92
N LEU A 167 -16.47 -5.52 -3.11
CA LEU A 167 -16.79 -6.25 -1.88
C LEU A 167 -17.06 -7.73 -2.11
N GLY A 168 -17.82 -8.07 -3.16
CA GLY A 168 -18.11 -9.47 -3.50
C GLY A 168 -16.85 -10.25 -3.91
N VAL A 169 -16.03 -9.67 -4.80
CA VAL A 169 -14.78 -10.29 -5.26
C VAL A 169 -13.81 -10.48 -4.10
N ASP A 170 -13.63 -9.47 -3.27
CA ASP A 170 -12.68 -9.53 -2.15
C ASP A 170 -13.16 -10.48 -1.06
N PHE A 171 -14.46 -10.54 -0.78
CA PHE A 171 -15.04 -11.51 0.15
C PHE A 171 -14.80 -12.95 -0.35
N ILE A 172 -15.08 -13.23 -1.62
CA ILE A 172 -14.85 -14.56 -2.20
C ILE A 172 -13.36 -14.89 -2.18
N SER A 173 -12.50 -13.97 -2.62
CA SER A 173 -11.05 -14.17 -2.68
C SER A 173 -10.42 -14.42 -1.31
N SER A 174 -10.89 -13.71 -0.28
CA SER A 174 -10.29 -13.74 1.06
C SER A 174 -10.80 -14.93 1.89
N TYR A 175 -12.08 -15.28 1.79
CA TYR A 175 -12.70 -16.25 2.71
C TYR A 175 -13.10 -17.59 2.08
N ARG A 176 -13.15 -17.70 0.75
CA ARG A 176 -13.66 -18.90 0.06
C ARG A 176 -12.69 -19.49 -0.95
N LEU A 177 -11.95 -18.63 -1.67
CA LEU A 177 -11.14 -19.07 -2.79
C LEU A 177 -9.97 -19.95 -2.36
N GLY A 178 -9.30 -19.63 -1.25
CA GLY A 178 -8.15 -20.42 -0.76
C GLY A 178 -8.52 -21.86 -0.39
N THR A 179 -9.65 -22.05 0.30
CA THR A 179 -10.15 -23.39 0.66
C THR A 179 -10.60 -24.18 -0.57
N TRP A 180 -11.33 -23.53 -1.48
CA TRP A 180 -11.75 -24.16 -2.73
C TRP A 180 -10.57 -24.60 -3.61
N VAL A 181 -9.56 -23.74 -3.81
CA VAL A 181 -8.36 -24.09 -4.61
C VAL A 181 -7.61 -25.25 -3.96
N THR A 182 -7.45 -25.23 -2.63
CA THR A 182 -6.75 -26.30 -1.92
C THR A 182 -7.48 -27.65 -2.06
N GLN A 183 -8.81 -27.64 -2.07
CA GLN A 183 -9.62 -28.86 -2.21
C GLN A 183 -9.65 -29.40 -3.64
N GLN A 184 -9.71 -28.53 -4.65
CA GLN A 184 -9.88 -28.94 -6.07
C GLN A 184 -8.56 -29.13 -6.81
N PHE A 185 -7.49 -28.46 -6.37
CA PHE A 185 -6.19 -28.46 -7.05
C PHE A 185 -5.05 -28.87 -6.11
N SER A 186 -5.32 -29.75 -5.13
CA SER A 186 -4.31 -30.28 -4.20
C SER A 186 -3.09 -30.85 -4.93
N ASP A 187 -3.32 -31.52 -6.07
CA ASP A 187 -2.31 -32.26 -6.83
C ASP A 187 -1.57 -31.38 -7.84
N SER A 188 -1.89 -30.08 -7.91
CA SER A 188 -1.31 -29.13 -8.85
C SER A 188 -0.60 -27.97 -8.15
N PRO A 189 0.66 -28.16 -7.70
CA PRO A 189 1.42 -27.15 -6.96
C PRO A 189 1.55 -25.81 -7.69
N ALA A 190 1.69 -25.84 -9.02
CA ALA A 190 1.81 -24.62 -9.83
C ALA A 190 0.53 -23.78 -9.81
N ILE A 191 -0.65 -24.41 -9.91
CA ILE A 191 -1.93 -23.72 -9.86
C ILE A 191 -2.12 -23.10 -8.47
N LYS A 192 -1.86 -23.89 -7.41
CA LYS A 192 -1.92 -23.39 -6.04
C LYS A 192 -1.04 -22.16 -5.84
N TYR A 193 0.21 -22.22 -6.31
CA TYR A 193 1.14 -21.10 -6.22
C TYR A 193 0.64 -19.85 -6.96
N LEU A 194 0.10 -19.99 -8.18
CA LEU A 194 -0.48 -18.87 -8.93
C LEU A 194 -1.65 -18.21 -8.20
N PHE A 195 -2.48 -19.01 -7.51
CA PHE A 195 -3.57 -18.51 -6.70
C PHE A 195 -3.08 -17.88 -5.40
N ASP A 196 -2.07 -18.42 -4.74
CA ASP A 196 -1.48 -17.84 -3.54
C ASP A 196 -0.86 -16.46 -3.86
N MET A 197 -0.27 -16.31 -5.04
CA MET A 197 0.29 -15.05 -5.52
C MET A 197 -0.76 -14.06 -6.07
N ARG A 198 -2.07 -14.38 -6.05
CA ARG A 198 -3.11 -13.55 -6.70
C ARG A 198 -3.09 -12.08 -6.27
N LEU A 199 -2.82 -11.79 -5.00
CA LEU A 199 -2.75 -10.41 -4.49
C LEU A 199 -1.58 -9.61 -5.10
N ASN A 200 -0.59 -10.28 -5.69
CA ASN A 200 0.60 -9.66 -6.27
C ASN A 200 0.40 -9.21 -7.72
N TYR A 201 -0.64 -9.68 -8.41
CA TYR A 201 -0.87 -9.35 -9.82
C TYR A 201 -2.35 -9.17 -10.23
N TRP A 202 -3.31 -9.66 -9.45
CA TRP A 202 -4.73 -9.45 -9.72
C TRP A 202 -5.14 -8.02 -9.33
N VAL A 203 -5.16 -7.14 -10.33
CA VAL A 203 -5.60 -5.74 -10.16
C VAL A 203 -7.04 -5.62 -9.64
N ILE A 204 -7.87 -6.66 -9.84
CA ILE A 204 -9.29 -6.66 -9.46
C ILE A 204 -9.52 -6.32 -7.99
N HIS A 205 -8.57 -6.61 -7.09
CA HIS A 205 -8.65 -6.30 -5.65
C HIS A 205 -8.56 -4.81 -5.32
N TYR A 206 -8.16 -3.97 -6.29
CA TYR A 206 -7.97 -2.54 -6.06
C TYR A 206 -8.60 -1.67 -7.16
N VAL A 207 -9.40 -2.25 -8.07
CA VAL A 207 -10.02 -1.51 -9.19
C VAL A 207 -10.91 -0.39 -8.67
N TRP A 208 -11.77 -0.67 -7.68
CA TRP A 208 -12.67 0.35 -7.17
C TRP A 208 -11.94 1.54 -6.57
N ILE A 209 -10.99 1.30 -5.65
CA ILE A 209 -10.28 2.37 -4.94
C ILE A 209 -9.38 3.18 -5.91
N PHE A 210 -8.80 2.53 -6.90
CA PHE A 210 -8.02 3.18 -7.96
C PHE A 210 -8.92 4.08 -8.83
N LEU A 211 -10.04 3.56 -9.34
CA LEU A 211 -10.98 4.37 -10.15
C LEU A 211 -11.65 5.47 -9.32
N PHE A 212 -11.86 5.24 -8.03
CA PHE A 212 -12.34 6.26 -7.11
C PHE A 212 -11.36 7.44 -7.03
N GLY A 213 -10.06 7.16 -6.88
CA GLY A 213 -9.00 8.18 -6.94
C GLY A 213 -8.97 8.96 -8.26
N ALA A 214 -9.19 8.28 -9.39
CA ALA A 214 -9.29 8.91 -10.70
C ALA A 214 -10.48 9.87 -10.81
N VAL A 215 -11.67 9.45 -10.34
CA VAL A 215 -12.88 10.28 -10.34
C VAL A 215 -12.71 11.50 -9.42
N VAL A 216 -12.15 11.29 -8.24
CA VAL A 216 -11.87 12.39 -7.29
C VAL A 216 -10.88 13.39 -7.90
N ALA A 217 -9.86 12.94 -8.64
CA ALA A 217 -8.96 13.84 -9.37
C ALA A 217 -9.67 14.64 -10.47
N GLU A 218 -10.53 14.01 -11.27
CA GLU A 218 -11.26 14.68 -12.36
C GLU A 218 -12.31 15.68 -11.86
N ARG A 219 -12.85 15.45 -10.67
CA ARG A 219 -13.90 16.27 -10.04
C ARG A 219 -13.42 16.97 -8.76
N TYR A 220 -12.13 17.24 -8.67
CA TYR A 220 -11.49 17.63 -7.40
C TYR A 220 -12.15 18.83 -6.70
N GLU A 221 -12.41 19.91 -7.43
CA GLU A 221 -13.04 21.11 -6.86
C GLU A 221 -14.42 20.82 -6.26
N ILE A 222 -15.25 20.05 -6.97
CA ILE A 222 -16.58 19.65 -6.50
C ILE A 222 -16.47 18.73 -5.28
N VAL A 223 -15.53 17.79 -5.30
CA VAL A 223 -15.32 16.86 -4.18
C VAL A 223 -14.86 17.63 -2.93
N LYS A 224 -13.99 18.62 -3.09
CA LYS A 224 -13.56 19.52 -2.00
C LYS A 224 -14.74 20.23 -1.36
N ASP A 225 -15.64 20.80 -2.17
CA ASP A 225 -16.85 21.47 -1.67
C ASP A 225 -17.77 20.49 -0.93
N TYR A 226 -17.94 19.27 -1.44
CA TYR A 226 -18.72 18.23 -0.78
C TYR A 226 -18.10 17.74 0.53
N MET A 227 -16.79 17.55 0.59
CA MET A 227 -16.10 17.19 1.83
C MET A 227 -16.32 18.27 2.90
N TRP A 228 -16.25 19.55 2.53
CA TRP A 228 -16.52 20.65 3.46
C TRP A 228 -18.00 20.73 3.89
N ARG A 229 -18.93 20.61 2.93
CA ARG A 229 -20.37 20.66 3.18
C ARG A 229 -20.83 19.52 4.10
N TYR A 230 -20.32 18.31 3.90
CA TYR A 230 -20.70 17.11 4.64
C TYR A 230 -19.65 16.68 5.67
N ARG A 231 -18.78 17.57 6.12
CA ARG A 231 -17.62 17.26 6.99
C ARG A 231 -17.96 16.48 8.26
N TYR A 232 -19.09 16.79 8.92
CA TYR A 232 -19.50 16.08 10.14
C TYR A 232 -19.98 14.66 9.82
N LEU A 233 -20.70 14.49 8.71
CA LEU A 233 -21.09 13.16 8.24
C LEU A 233 -19.85 12.35 7.85
N LEU A 234 -18.92 12.95 7.12
CA LEU A 234 -17.65 12.32 6.75
C LEU A 234 -16.85 11.89 7.99
N ALA A 235 -16.72 12.76 8.99
CA ALA A 235 -16.04 12.46 10.25
C ALA A 235 -16.73 11.33 11.02
N THR A 236 -18.06 11.38 11.15
CA THR A 236 -18.83 10.32 11.81
C THR A 236 -18.68 8.99 11.08
N CYS A 237 -18.81 8.97 9.75
CA CYS A 237 -18.60 7.75 8.96
C CYS A 237 -17.17 7.22 9.10
N ALA A 238 -16.15 8.08 9.09
CA ALA A 238 -14.77 7.68 9.30
C ALA A 238 -14.56 7.05 10.69
N ILE A 239 -15.08 7.67 11.75
CA ILE A 239 -15.02 7.13 13.12
C ILE A 239 -15.76 5.78 13.20
N LEU A 240 -16.98 5.69 12.66
CA LEU A 240 -17.75 4.45 12.64
C LEU A 240 -17.02 3.33 11.87
N SER A 241 -16.31 3.66 10.78
CA SER A 241 -15.53 2.67 10.03
C SER A 241 -14.30 2.17 10.82
N ILE A 242 -13.64 3.04 11.60
CA ILE A 242 -12.57 2.67 12.52
C ILE A 242 -13.12 1.75 13.62
N LEU A 243 -14.22 2.14 14.26
CA LEU A 243 -14.87 1.34 15.29
C LEU A 243 -15.37 0.00 14.76
N SER A 244 -15.86 -0.04 13.52
CA SER A 244 -16.25 -1.29 12.85
C SER A 244 -15.04 -2.20 12.63
N MET A 245 -13.90 -1.66 12.21
CA MET A 245 -12.67 -2.43 12.04
C MET A 245 -12.18 -3.02 13.36
N LEU A 246 -12.05 -2.17 14.39
CA LEU A 246 -11.58 -2.58 15.71
C LEU A 246 -12.58 -3.54 16.36
N GLY A 247 -13.87 -3.23 16.28
CA GLY A 247 -14.94 -4.07 16.79
C GLY A 247 -14.94 -5.45 16.15
N ALA A 248 -14.80 -5.54 14.82
CA ALA A 248 -14.67 -6.82 14.13
C ALA A 248 -13.42 -7.59 14.56
N TYR A 249 -12.28 -6.89 14.68
CA TYR A 249 -11.01 -7.49 15.12
C TYR A 249 -11.10 -8.10 16.53
N TYR A 250 -11.65 -7.36 17.50
CA TYR A 250 -11.85 -7.91 18.85
C TYR A 250 -12.95 -8.98 18.88
N TYR A 251 -14.02 -8.81 18.11
CA TYR A 251 -15.12 -9.77 18.04
C TYR A 251 -14.67 -11.17 17.60
N VAL A 252 -13.86 -11.28 16.53
CA VAL A 252 -13.40 -12.60 16.07
C VAL A 252 -12.47 -13.28 17.08
N MET A 253 -11.75 -12.51 17.91
CA MET A 253 -10.95 -13.08 19.00
C MET A 253 -11.82 -13.49 20.18
N ASP A 254 -12.73 -12.63 20.63
CA ASP A 254 -13.52 -12.86 21.84
C ASP A 254 -14.62 -13.90 21.66
N VAL A 255 -15.27 -13.90 20.47
CA VAL A 255 -16.45 -14.74 20.20
C VAL A 255 -16.11 -15.96 19.36
N TRP A 256 -15.24 -15.83 18.35
CA TRP A 256 -14.84 -16.98 17.52
C TRP A 256 -13.55 -17.66 18.02
N HIS A 257 -12.95 -17.13 19.08
CA HIS A 257 -11.73 -17.67 19.71
C HIS A 257 -10.55 -17.77 18.73
N TYR A 258 -10.49 -16.84 17.76
CA TYR A 258 -9.36 -16.76 16.85
C TYR A 258 -8.12 -16.29 17.59
N THR A 259 -6.98 -16.88 17.23
CA THR A 259 -5.67 -16.33 17.60
C THR A 259 -5.49 -14.93 17.00
N VAL A 260 -4.54 -14.16 17.54
CA VAL A 260 -4.20 -12.83 17.03
C VAL A 260 -3.87 -12.87 15.53
N LEU A 261 -3.15 -13.91 15.09
CA LEU A 261 -2.77 -14.09 13.70
C LEU A 261 -3.98 -14.36 12.80
N GLU A 262 -4.88 -15.26 13.21
CA GLU A 262 -6.13 -15.55 12.48
C GLU A 262 -7.04 -14.33 12.42
N ALA A 263 -7.14 -13.55 13.50
CA ALA A 263 -7.91 -12.32 13.54
C ALA A 263 -7.37 -11.29 12.54
N ILE A 264 -6.05 -11.13 12.46
CA ILE A 264 -5.38 -10.24 11.50
C ILE A 264 -5.61 -10.69 10.04
N TYR A 265 -5.61 -12.00 9.77
CA TYR A 265 -5.90 -12.51 8.43
C TYR A 265 -7.39 -12.45 8.07
N THR A 266 -8.27 -12.44 9.08
CA THR A 266 -9.72 -12.33 8.87
C THR A 266 -10.15 -10.88 8.68
N VAL A 267 -9.60 -9.95 9.46
CA VAL A 267 -9.94 -8.53 9.47
C VAL A 267 -8.76 -7.75 8.89
N HIS A 268 -8.77 -7.59 7.56
CA HIS A 268 -7.71 -6.96 6.77
C HIS A 268 -8.27 -5.93 5.79
N GLN A 269 -7.42 -5.23 5.02
CA GLN A 269 -7.88 -4.14 4.15
C GLN A 269 -8.86 -4.54 3.02
N LEU A 270 -8.92 -5.83 2.66
CA LEU A 270 -9.88 -6.33 1.66
C LEU A 270 -11.12 -6.98 2.30
N SER A 271 -11.15 -7.11 3.64
CA SER A 271 -12.39 -7.49 4.33
C SER A 271 -13.47 -6.43 4.09
N PRO A 272 -14.77 -6.73 4.25
CA PRO A 272 -15.82 -5.74 4.03
C PRO A 272 -15.61 -4.47 4.86
N MET A 273 -15.29 -4.61 6.15
CA MET A 273 -14.94 -3.50 7.04
C MET A 273 -13.67 -2.78 6.55
N GLY A 274 -12.68 -3.56 6.08
CA GLY A 274 -11.46 -3.14 5.37
C GLY A 274 -11.70 -2.10 4.28
N VAL A 275 -12.57 -2.43 3.34
CA VAL A 275 -12.83 -1.60 2.16
C VAL A 275 -13.55 -0.31 2.55
N PHE A 276 -14.54 -0.37 3.45
CA PHE A 276 -15.21 0.83 3.98
C PHE A 276 -14.26 1.74 4.74
N TYR A 277 -13.46 1.17 5.66
CA TYR A 277 -12.47 1.93 6.43
C TYR A 277 -11.45 2.60 5.52
N THR A 278 -10.96 1.87 4.52
CA THR A 278 -10.03 2.42 3.53
C THR A 278 -10.64 3.61 2.79
N ALA A 279 -11.85 3.47 2.27
CA ALA A 279 -12.55 4.51 1.53
C ALA A 279 -12.73 5.78 2.35
N LEU A 280 -13.31 5.63 3.54
CA LEU A 280 -13.68 6.73 4.42
C LEU A 280 -12.44 7.34 5.08
N GLY A 281 -11.50 6.50 5.51
CA GLY A 281 -10.21 6.93 6.07
C GLY A 281 -9.39 7.71 5.06
N THR A 282 -9.31 7.27 3.80
CA THR A 282 -8.58 8.00 2.75
C THR A 282 -9.18 9.39 2.50
N LEU A 283 -10.50 9.47 2.33
CA LEU A 283 -11.18 10.76 2.11
C LEU A 283 -11.09 11.67 3.33
N PHE A 284 -11.28 11.11 4.53
CA PHE A 284 -11.23 11.89 5.76
C PHE A 284 -9.81 12.40 6.04
N SER A 285 -8.78 11.59 5.85
CA SER A 285 -7.39 12.04 5.98
C SER A 285 -7.03 13.10 4.93
N LEU A 286 -7.51 12.96 3.69
CA LEU A 286 -7.34 14.00 2.67
C LEU A 286 -8.02 15.31 3.10
N PHE A 287 -9.26 15.23 3.57
CA PHE A 287 -9.98 16.38 4.11
C PHE A 287 -9.26 17.01 5.30
N LEU A 288 -8.74 16.21 6.24
CA LEU A 288 -7.97 16.71 7.38
C LEU A 288 -6.74 17.51 6.91
N PHE A 289 -5.97 17.00 5.95
CA PHE A 289 -4.82 17.74 5.41
C PHE A 289 -5.19 19.00 4.63
N GLN A 290 -6.43 19.13 4.14
CA GLN A 290 -6.91 20.36 3.50
C GLN A 290 -7.30 21.45 4.50
N VAL A 291 -7.79 21.08 5.68
CA VAL A 291 -8.40 22.02 6.64
C VAL A 291 -7.56 22.26 7.89
N MET A 292 -6.65 21.33 8.20
CA MET A 292 -5.82 21.41 9.40
C MET A 292 -4.83 22.56 9.26
N PRO A 293 -4.81 23.52 10.20
CA PRO A 293 -3.76 24.53 10.24
C PRO A 293 -2.46 23.85 10.64
N LEU A 294 -1.56 23.66 9.68
CA LEU A 294 -0.23 23.12 9.91
C LEU A 294 0.74 24.27 10.16
N ASN A 295 1.58 24.15 11.19
CA ASN A 295 2.71 25.07 11.34
C ASN A 295 3.84 24.67 10.38
N ASN A 296 4.81 25.57 10.17
CA ASN A 296 5.94 25.36 9.25
C ASN A 296 6.69 24.04 9.51
N THR A 297 6.82 23.62 10.77
CA THR A 297 7.49 22.36 11.14
C THR A 297 6.69 21.14 10.68
N MET A 298 5.37 21.14 10.88
CA MET A 298 4.48 20.06 10.46
C MET A 298 4.40 19.98 8.93
N GLU A 299 4.29 21.13 8.25
CA GLU A 299 4.32 21.17 6.78
C GLU A 299 5.63 20.62 6.24
N ALA A 300 6.76 21.02 6.81
CA ALA A 300 8.07 20.50 6.43
C ALA A 300 8.16 18.99 6.68
N PHE A 301 7.69 18.50 7.83
CA PHE A 301 7.67 17.07 8.14
C PHE A 301 6.87 16.27 7.10
N TRP A 302 5.60 16.65 6.86
CA TRP A 302 4.73 15.92 5.93
C TRP A 302 5.22 16.03 4.49
N SER A 303 5.76 17.18 4.08
CA SER A 303 6.38 17.35 2.77
C SER A 303 7.58 16.43 2.63
N GLN A 304 8.50 16.41 3.59
CA GLN A 304 9.72 15.61 3.52
C GLN A 304 9.42 14.12 3.49
N ILE A 305 8.55 13.62 4.38
CA ILE A 305 8.16 12.20 4.41
C ILE A 305 7.38 11.84 3.13
N GLY A 306 6.51 12.73 2.64
CA GLY A 306 5.79 12.53 1.39
C GLY A 306 6.70 12.47 0.15
N ASP A 307 7.64 13.39 0.02
CA ASP A 307 8.60 13.48 -1.10
C ASP A 307 9.69 12.42 -1.07
N THR A 308 9.91 11.79 0.08
CA THR A 308 10.85 10.67 0.25
C THR A 308 10.15 9.32 0.34
N SER A 309 8.81 9.29 0.38
CA SER A 309 8.01 8.08 0.57
C SER A 309 8.42 6.91 -0.33
N TYR A 310 8.69 7.17 -1.61
CA TYR A 310 9.12 6.12 -2.54
C TYR A 310 10.48 5.50 -2.18
N GLY A 311 11.46 6.30 -1.77
CA GLY A 311 12.75 5.78 -1.33
C GLY A 311 12.66 5.08 0.03
N ILE A 312 11.84 5.61 0.94
CA ILE A 312 11.56 4.99 2.24
C ILE A 312 10.90 3.62 2.03
N TYR A 313 9.93 3.54 1.11
CA TYR A 313 9.28 2.28 0.73
C TYR A 313 10.31 1.23 0.26
N LEU A 314 11.29 1.62 -0.56
CA LEU A 314 12.30 0.67 -1.05
C LEU A 314 13.30 0.25 0.03
N ALA A 315 13.68 1.16 0.93
CA ALA A 315 14.77 0.96 1.89
C ALA A 315 14.33 0.40 3.27
N HIS A 316 13.08 0.59 3.69
CA HIS A 316 12.67 0.23 5.06
C HIS A 316 12.85 -1.24 5.45
N PRO A 317 12.67 -2.22 4.55
CA PRO A 317 12.83 -3.63 4.91
C PRO A 317 14.29 -3.97 5.20
N PHE A 318 15.23 -3.34 4.51
CA PHE A 318 16.65 -3.50 4.82
C PHE A 318 16.96 -3.10 6.26
N TRP A 319 16.46 -1.96 6.72
CA TRP A 319 16.67 -1.51 8.10
C TRP A 319 15.93 -2.40 9.10
N LEU A 320 14.71 -2.85 8.78
CA LEU A 320 13.99 -3.81 9.63
C LEU A 320 14.75 -5.14 9.75
N LEU A 321 15.33 -5.66 8.66
CA LEU A 321 16.15 -6.88 8.68
C LEU A 321 17.40 -6.70 9.57
N ILE A 322 18.09 -5.57 9.47
CA ILE A 322 19.26 -5.29 10.32
C ILE A 322 18.85 -5.21 11.79
N MET A 323 17.85 -4.40 12.11
CA MET A 323 17.44 -4.15 13.49
C MET A 323 16.86 -5.41 14.14
N THR A 324 16.05 -6.18 13.42
CA THR A 324 15.53 -7.46 13.93
C THR A 324 16.62 -8.51 14.05
N GLY A 325 17.62 -8.53 13.17
CA GLY A 325 18.82 -9.37 13.32
C GLY A 325 19.65 -9.01 14.55
N ILE A 326 19.79 -7.72 14.86
CA ILE A 326 20.43 -7.23 16.11
C ILE A 326 19.61 -7.68 17.32
N MET A 327 18.29 -7.50 17.30
CA MET A 327 17.40 -7.95 18.38
C MET A 327 17.54 -9.45 18.62
N ALA A 328 17.53 -10.26 17.56
CA ALA A 328 17.72 -11.71 17.66
C ALA A 328 19.09 -12.07 18.27
N LYS A 329 20.17 -11.41 17.83
CA LYS A 329 21.53 -11.64 18.37
C LYS A 329 21.63 -11.36 19.87
N TYR A 330 20.92 -10.33 20.35
CA TYR A 330 20.92 -9.95 21.77
C TYR A 330 19.72 -10.51 22.55
N ASN A 331 18.93 -11.42 21.96
CA ASN A 331 17.72 -12.00 22.55
C ASN A 331 16.72 -10.94 23.08
N LEU A 332 16.59 -9.82 22.38
CA LEU A 332 15.65 -8.76 22.73
C LEU A 332 14.24 -9.16 22.31
N LEU A 333 13.30 -9.12 23.26
CA LEU A 333 11.88 -9.36 22.99
C LEU A 333 11.25 -8.13 22.32
N PHE A 334 10.25 -8.36 21.46
CA PHE A 334 9.46 -7.31 20.84
C PHE A 334 8.43 -6.69 21.81
N THR A 335 8.89 -6.18 22.96
CA THR A 335 8.04 -5.45 23.90
C THR A 335 7.62 -4.11 23.31
N VAL A 336 6.57 -3.48 23.85
CA VAL A 336 6.02 -2.22 23.32
C VAL A 336 7.11 -1.15 23.09
N PRO A 337 8.03 -0.85 24.04
CA PRO A 337 9.10 0.11 23.79
C PRO A 337 10.03 -0.28 22.65
N HIS A 338 10.40 -1.56 22.52
CA HIS A 338 11.27 -2.03 21.43
C HIS A 338 10.59 -1.92 20.07
N VAL A 339 9.28 -2.22 19.98
CA VAL A 339 8.52 -2.10 18.73
C VAL A 339 8.36 -0.63 18.32
N VAL A 340 8.08 0.26 19.28
CA VAL A 340 8.00 1.71 19.01
C VAL A 340 9.37 2.24 18.56
N LEU A 341 10.46 1.81 19.21
CA LEU A 341 11.81 2.17 18.80
C LEU A 341 12.12 1.63 17.39
N LEU A 342 11.78 0.37 17.11
CA LEU A 342 11.93 -0.25 15.79
C LEU A 342 11.19 0.55 14.71
N TYR A 343 9.97 1.01 14.99
CA TYR A 343 9.19 1.86 14.09
C TYR A 343 9.89 3.20 13.83
N VAL A 344 10.27 3.92 14.88
CA VAL A 344 10.93 5.24 14.75
C VAL A 344 12.26 5.12 14.01
N MET A 345 13.07 4.11 14.34
CA MET A 345 14.33 3.85 13.65
C MET A 345 14.12 3.44 12.20
N ALA A 346 13.13 2.60 11.89
CA ALA A 346 12.80 2.22 10.51
C ALA A 346 12.45 3.45 9.67
N VAL A 347 11.61 4.36 10.19
CA VAL A 347 11.28 5.61 9.51
C VAL A 347 12.53 6.48 9.33
N GLY A 348 13.25 6.75 10.42
CA GLY A 348 14.40 7.66 10.43
C GLY A 348 15.55 7.19 9.56
N LEU A 349 15.96 5.94 9.69
CA LEU A 349 17.08 5.37 8.92
C LEU A 349 16.73 5.26 7.43
N SER A 350 15.50 4.87 7.09
CA SER A 350 15.06 4.82 5.69
C SER A 350 14.98 6.20 5.05
N TYR A 351 14.54 7.20 5.81
CA TYR A 351 14.56 8.59 5.40
C TYR A 351 16.00 9.06 5.13
N LEU A 352 16.92 8.82 6.06
CA LEU A 352 18.33 9.18 5.91
C LEU A 352 18.98 8.47 4.71
N THR A 353 18.71 7.18 4.52
CA THR A 353 19.13 6.44 3.31
C THR A 353 18.60 7.10 2.06
N THR A 354 17.31 7.46 2.04
CA THR A 354 16.70 8.11 0.86
C THR A 354 17.34 9.46 0.56
N VAL A 355 17.60 10.27 1.59
CA VAL A 355 18.30 11.56 1.44
C VAL A 355 19.72 11.35 0.92
N GLY A 356 20.46 10.35 1.43
CA GLY A 356 21.78 9.98 0.93
C GLY A 356 21.74 9.53 -0.54
N LEU A 357 20.79 8.66 -0.90
CA LEU A 357 20.60 8.19 -2.29
C LEU A 357 20.21 9.33 -3.24
N LYS A 358 19.55 10.39 -2.75
CA LYS A 358 19.24 11.58 -3.56
C LYS A 358 20.49 12.34 -4.00
N GLN A 359 21.61 12.24 -3.26
CA GLN A 359 22.89 12.88 -3.60
C GLN A 359 23.66 12.15 -4.71
N ILE A 360 23.28 10.91 -5.06
CA ILE A 360 23.90 10.14 -6.14
C ILE A 360 23.64 10.84 -7.50
N PRO A 361 24.61 10.83 -8.43
CA PRO A 361 24.42 11.38 -9.77
C PRO A 361 23.16 10.84 -10.47
N LYS A 362 22.45 11.73 -11.16
CA LYS A 362 21.19 11.42 -11.90
C LYS A 362 21.25 10.14 -12.76
N PRO A 363 22.35 9.85 -13.49
CA PRO A 363 22.42 8.64 -14.33
C PRO A 363 22.22 7.35 -13.54
N ILE A 364 22.74 7.28 -12.31
CA ILE A 364 22.63 6.10 -11.44
C ILE A 364 21.32 6.18 -10.63
N ARG A 365 21.01 7.37 -10.10
CA ARG A 365 19.83 7.59 -9.27
C ARG A 365 18.52 7.22 -9.96
N LYS A 366 18.43 7.41 -11.28
CA LYS A 366 17.28 6.96 -12.08
C LYS A 366 16.97 5.48 -11.92
N TYR A 367 17.99 4.63 -11.80
CA TYR A 367 17.81 3.19 -11.62
C TYR A 367 17.47 2.81 -10.19
N ILE A 368 17.87 3.61 -9.19
CA ILE A 368 17.67 3.30 -7.76
C ILE A 368 16.37 3.88 -7.22
N LEU A 369 16.03 5.11 -7.61
CA LEU A 369 14.90 5.89 -7.09
C LEU A 369 13.92 6.36 -8.17
N GLY A 370 14.15 6.02 -9.45
CA GLY A 370 13.24 6.39 -10.53
C GLY A 370 13.29 7.86 -10.96
N ASN A 371 14.24 8.66 -10.44
CA ASN A 371 14.29 10.13 -10.57
C ASN A 371 15.61 10.73 -11.05
#